data_AF-A0A357IBZ6-F1
#
_entry.id   AF-A0A357IBZ6-F1
#
_cell.length_a   1.000
_cell.length_b   1.000
_cell.length_c   1.000
_cell.angle_alpha   90.00
_cell.angle_beta   90.00
_cell.angle_gamma   90.00
#
_symmetry.space_group_name_H-M   'P 1'
#
loop_
_entity.id
_entity.type
_entity.pdbx_description
1 polymer ?
#
loop_
_entity_poly.entity_id
_entity_poly.type
_entity_poly.pdbx_seq_one_letter_code
_entity_poly.pdbx_strand_id
1 'polypeptide(L)'
;MTISTINYDIAKDEDDTAEIPLAFIQSALSYQMTRYSLRANALTSECPGCIARNVVQHLETLVAHQQVVDNHGLRLAYGALLIDWRRIMEKHAASHSSAKSQQSSKPRLARSVRKLH
;
A
#
# COMPACT_ATOMS: atom_id res chain seq x y z
N MET A 1 -18.86 -17.91 37.57
CA MET A 1 -18.30 -17.17 36.42
C MET A 1 -19.34 -16.13 36.02
N THR A 2 -19.15 -14.88 36.44
CA THR A 2 -20.07 -13.77 36.15
C THR A 2 -19.65 -13.11 34.85
N ILE A 3 -20.55 -13.10 33.87
CA ILE A 3 -20.40 -12.37 32.61
C ILE A 3 -20.75 -10.92 32.93
N SER A 4 -19.74 -10.05 33.01
CA SER A 4 -19.96 -8.60 33.06
C SER A 4 -20.40 -8.13 31.68
N THR A 5 -21.70 -7.87 31.55
CA THR A 5 -22.28 -7.21 30.39
C THR A 5 -21.80 -5.76 30.39
N ILE A 6 -20.99 -5.38 29.40
CA ILE A 6 -20.56 -4.00 29.19
C ILE A 6 -21.74 -3.24 28.59
N ASN A 7 -22.38 -2.39 29.40
CA ASN A 7 -23.33 -1.39 28.92
C ASN A 7 -22.53 -0.27 28.25
N TYR A 8 -22.67 -0.12 26.93
CA TYR A 8 -22.28 1.10 26.25
C TYR A 8 -23.41 2.12 26.45
N ASP A 9 -23.19 3.05 27.38
CA ASP A 9 -23.97 4.26 27.48
C ASP A 9 -23.63 5.12 26.26
N ILE A 10 -24.53 5.12 25.26
CA ILE A 10 -24.39 5.93 24.06
C ILE A 10 -24.82 7.34 24.45
N ALA A 11 -23.90 8.06 25.08
CA ALA A 11 -23.99 9.51 25.17
C ALA A 11 -23.93 10.07 23.75
N LYS A 12 -25.02 10.71 23.35
CA LYS A 12 -25.08 11.59 22.20
C LYS A 12 -24.24 12.83 22.53
N ASP A 13 -23.08 12.96 21.91
CA ASP A 13 -22.40 14.24 21.79
C ASP A 13 -21.97 14.44 20.34
N GLU A 14 -22.57 15.48 19.78
CA GLU A 14 -22.11 16.46 18.80
C GLU A 14 -21.05 16.07 17.75
N ASP A 15 -21.34 16.55 16.54
CA ASP A 15 -20.54 16.55 15.32
C ASP A 15 -19.16 17.20 15.54
N ASP A 16 -18.24 16.48 16.17
CA ASP A 16 -16.82 16.78 16.19
C ASP A 16 -16.14 15.82 15.21
N THR A 17 -15.33 16.34 14.30
CA THR A 17 -14.56 15.57 13.33
C THR A 17 -13.80 14.45 14.05
N ALA A 18 -14.35 13.23 14.05
CA ALA A 18 -13.81 12.12 14.82
C ALA A 18 -12.41 11.78 14.29
N GLU A 19 -11.39 12.32 14.96
CA GLU A 19 -10.00 12.06 14.64
C GLU A 19 -9.77 10.55 14.79
N ILE A 20 -9.31 9.90 13.72
CA ILE A 20 -9.05 8.46 13.73
C ILE A 20 -7.96 8.19 14.77
N PRO A 21 -8.17 7.31 15.76
CA PRO A 21 -7.17 7.06 16.79
C PRO A 21 -5.82 6.64 16.20
N LEU A 22 -4.73 7.26 16.64
CA LEU A 22 -3.37 6.98 16.16
C LEU A 22 -3.03 5.48 16.16
N ALA A 23 -3.42 4.78 17.23
CA ALA A 23 -3.20 3.35 17.40
C ALA A 23 -3.85 2.51 16.27
N PHE A 24 -5.00 2.95 15.75
CA PHE A 24 -5.67 2.29 14.64
C PHE A 24 -4.85 2.41 13.35
N ILE A 25 -4.36 3.62 13.03
CA ILE A 25 -3.53 3.89 11.85
C ILE A 25 -2.22 3.09 11.93
N GLN A 26 -1.56 3.08 13.08
CA GLN A 26 -0.32 2.31 13.31
C GLN A 26 -0.52 0.80 13.16
N SER A 27 -1.66 0.29 13.65
CA SER A 27 -2.01 -1.14 13.52
C SER A 27 -2.27 -1.51 12.06
N ALA A 28 -3.05 -0.71 11.34
CA ALA A 28 -3.32 -0.90 9.92
C ALA A 28 -2.03 -0.84 9.09
N LEU A 29 -1.15 0.13 9.37
CA LEU A 29 0.17 0.25 8.75
C LEU A 29 1.03 -1.00 9.00
N SER A 30 1.12 -1.46 10.25
CA SER A 30 1.89 -2.66 10.63
C SER A 30 1.40 -3.91 9.92
N TYR A 31 0.08 -4.06 9.78
CA TYR A 31 -0.53 -5.14 9.02
C TYR A 31 -0.15 -5.08 7.53
N GLN A 32 -0.23 -3.91 6.88
CA GLN A 32 0.13 -3.78 5.47
C GLN A 32 1.62 -4.05 5.22
N MET A 33 2.51 -3.56 6.08
CA MET A 33 3.94 -3.84 5.98
C MET A 33 4.24 -5.34 6.15
N THR A 34 3.57 -6.00 7.10
CA THR A 34 3.69 -7.46 7.30
C THR A 34 3.24 -8.23 6.07
N ARG A 35 2.09 -7.85 5.49
CA ARG A 35 1.60 -8.44 4.24
C ARG A 35 2.57 -8.24 3.09
N TYR A 36 3.12 -7.03 2.94
CA TYR A 36 4.11 -6.77 1.91
C TYR A 36 5.30 -7.72 2.05
N SER A 37 5.85 -7.87 3.26
CA SER A 37 6.99 -8.77 3.53
C SER A 37 6.68 -10.23 3.21
N LEU A 38 5.46 -10.70 3.47
CA LEU A 38 5.04 -12.07 3.16
C LEU A 38 4.82 -12.29 1.64
N ARG A 39 4.36 -11.27 0.92
CA ARG A 39 4.00 -11.38 -0.51
C ARG A 39 5.13 -11.01 -1.46
N ALA A 40 6.11 -10.21 -1.03
CA ALA A 40 7.26 -9.82 -1.84
C ALA A 40 8.05 -11.02 -2.39
N ASN A 41 7.92 -12.19 -1.76
CA ASN A 41 8.59 -13.43 -2.13
C ASN A 41 7.63 -14.55 -2.60
N ALA A 42 6.32 -14.32 -2.62
CA ALA A 42 5.33 -15.35 -2.90
C ALA A 42 4.45 -14.94 -4.09
N LEU A 43 4.39 -15.81 -5.11
CA LEU A 43 3.48 -15.75 -6.27
C LEU A 43 2.02 -15.73 -5.80
N THR A 44 1.53 -14.54 -5.48
CA THR A 44 0.23 -14.35 -4.85
C THR A 44 -0.58 -13.36 -5.67
N SER A 45 -1.90 -13.42 -5.55
CA SER A 45 -2.82 -12.63 -6.38
C SER A 45 -2.76 -11.12 -6.12
N GLU A 46 -2.08 -10.69 -5.06
CA GLU A 46 -1.97 -9.29 -4.70
C GLU A 46 -0.65 -8.71 -5.16
N CYS A 47 -0.72 -7.71 -6.04
CA CYS A 47 0.46 -7.01 -6.51
C CYS A 47 1.18 -6.32 -5.34
N PRO A 48 2.49 -6.59 -5.11
CA PRO A 48 3.27 -5.92 -4.07
C PRO A 48 3.25 -4.39 -4.19
N GLY A 49 3.18 -3.86 -5.42
CA GLY A 49 3.02 -2.42 -5.66
C GLY A 49 1.70 -1.84 -5.14
N CYS A 50 0.59 -2.60 -5.16
CA CYS A 50 -0.68 -2.16 -4.59
C CYS A 50 -0.62 -2.10 -3.06
N ILE A 51 0.06 -3.06 -2.42
CA ILE A 51 0.27 -3.04 -0.97
C ILE A 51 1.18 -1.86 -0.59
N ALA A 52 2.26 -1.62 -1.35
CA ALA A 52 3.15 -0.48 -1.13
C ALA A 52 2.40 0.86 -1.23
N ARG A 53 1.48 1.01 -2.20
CA ARG A 53 0.61 2.20 -2.29
C ARG A 53 -0.24 2.39 -1.03
N ASN A 54 -0.86 1.33 -0.53
CA ASN A 54 -1.67 1.40 0.70
C ASN A 54 -0.81 1.80 1.90
N VAL A 55 0.42 1.28 2.02
CA VAL A 55 1.38 1.68 3.06
C VAL A 55 1.69 3.18 2.98
N VAL A 56 1.99 3.70 1.78
CA VAL A 56 2.24 5.14 1.58
C VAL A 56 1.06 5.98 2.03
N GLN A 57 -0.17 5.61 1.65
CA GLN A 57 -1.37 6.36 2.05
C GLN A 57 -1.55 6.40 3.57
N HIS A 58 -1.33 5.27 4.27
CA HIS A 58 -1.43 5.23 5.73
C HIS A 58 -0.34 6.08 6.40
N LEU A 59 0.88 6.10 5.84
CA LEU A 59 1.98 6.93 6.33
C LEU A 59 1.70 8.43 6.13
N GLU A 60 1.07 8.82 5.02
CA GLU A 60 0.66 10.21 4.79
C GLU A 60 -0.37 10.66 5.83
N THR A 61 -1.37 9.83 6.13
CA THR A 61 -2.31 10.11 7.21
C THR A 61 -1.61 10.17 8.57
N LEU A 62 -0.67 9.25 8.83
CA LEU A 62 0.05 9.18 10.10
C LEU A 62 0.93 10.41 10.35
N VAL A 63 1.66 10.88 9.32
CA VAL A 63 2.52 12.07 9.42
C VAL A 63 1.70 13.35 9.62
N ALA A 64 0.47 13.39 9.10
CA ALA A 64 -0.45 14.51 9.29
C ALA A 64 -1.22 14.47 10.62
N HIS A 65 -1.20 13.36 11.36
CA HIS A 65 -1.92 13.24 12.64
C HIS A 65 -1.29 14.13 13.70
N GLN A 66 -2.13 14.86 14.45
CA GLN A 66 -1.71 15.83 15.46
C GLN A 66 -0.69 15.26 16.47
N GLN A 67 -0.94 14.05 17.00
CA GLN A 67 -0.03 13.39 17.95
C GLN A 67 1.37 13.12 17.37
N VAL A 68 1.47 12.88 16.06
CA VAL A 68 2.75 12.73 15.37
C VAL A 68 3.38 14.08 15.14
N VAL A 69 2.61 15.08 14.70
CA VAL A 69 3.10 16.45 14.47
C VAL A 69 3.75 17.03 15.74
N ASP A 70 3.12 16.81 16.89
CA ASP A 70 3.58 17.31 18.19
C ASP A 70 4.82 16.56 18.73
N ASN A 71 5.16 15.41 18.15
CA ASN A 71 6.30 14.61 18.57
C ASN A 71 7.41 14.58 17.49
N HIS A 72 8.50 15.31 17.74
CA HIS A 72 9.61 15.40 16.80
C HIS A 72 10.22 14.04 16.41
N GLY A 73 10.35 13.12 17.36
CA GLY A 73 10.89 11.78 17.10
C GLY A 73 9.99 10.98 16.16
N LEU A 74 8.67 11.03 16.38
CA LEU A 74 7.69 10.37 15.51
C LEU A 74 7.68 10.99 14.10
N ARG A 75 7.76 12.31 13.98
CA ARG A 75 7.84 12.98 12.66
C ARG A 75 9.05 12.51 11.86
N LEU A 76 10.23 12.47 12.48
CA LEU A 76 11.44 12.02 11.80
C LEU A 76 11.34 10.55 11.38
N ALA A 77 10.88 9.69 12.29
CA ALA A 77 10.75 8.26 12.03
C ALA A 77 9.75 7.97 10.90
N TYR A 78 8.53 8.51 10.98
CA TYR A 78 7.49 8.26 9.98
C TYR A 78 7.76 9.02 8.67
N GLY A 79 8.39 10.19 8.72
CA GLY A 79 8.83 10.92 7.54
C GLY A 79 9.88 10.15 6.73
N ALA A 80 10.89 9.59 7.40
CA ALA A 80 11.89 8.74 6.76
C ALA A 80 11.25 7.48 6.16
N LEU A 81 10.35 6.83 6.91
CA LEU A 81 9.64 5.64 6.45
C LEU A 81 8.78 5.94 5.21
N LEU A 82 8.10 7.09 5.17
CA LEU A 82 7.31 7.53 4.01
C LEU A 82 8.18 7.69 2.76
N ILE A 83 9.37 8.28 2.88
CA ILE A 83 10.31 8.44 1.76
C ILE A 83 10.72 7.08 1.19
N ASP A 84 11.07 6.12 2.06
CA ASP A 84 11.51 4.80 1.63
C ASP A 84 10.38 4.01 0.95
N TRP A 85 9.16 4.08 1.47
CA TRP A 85 8.01 3.41 0.87
C TRP A 85 7.57 4.02 -0.46
N ARG A 86 7.69 5.35 -0.64
CA ARG A 86 7.49 5.98 -1.94
C ARG A 86 8.47 5.45 -2.99
N ARG A 87 9.76 5.32 -2.64
CA ARG A 87 10.76 4.71 -3.53
C ARG A 87 10.44 3.25 -3.89
N ILE A 88 9.96 2.46 -2.92
CA ILE A 88 9.51 1.08 -3.18
C ILE A 88 8.34 1.07 -4.17
N MET A 89 7.33 1.91 -3.95
CA MET A 89 6.16 2.03 -4.83
C MET A 89 6.55 2.43 -6.25
N GLU A 90 7.46 3.40 -6.40
CA GLU A 90 7.96 3.86 -7.71
C GLU A 90 8.68 2.76 -8.50
N LYS A 91 9.50 1.93 -7.82
CA LYS A 91 10.17 0.78 -8.45
C LYS A 91 9.17 -0.22 -9.05
N HIS A 92 8.04 -0.45 -8.36
CA HIS A 92 6.97 -1.30 -8.89
C HIS A 92 6.23 -0.64 -10.06
N ALA A 93 5.99 0.68 -10.03
CA ALA A 93 5.38 1.40 -11.15
C ALA A 93 6.25 1.39 -12.42
N ALA A 94 7.58 1.52 -12.27
CA ALA A 94 8.55 1.40 -13.37
C ALA A 94 8.56 0.00 -13.99
N SER A 95 8.35 -1.04 -13.17
CA SER A 95 8.29 -2.44 -13.62
C SER A 95 7.05 -2.72 -14.48
N HIS A 96 5.89 -2.10 -14.17
CA HIS A 96 4.67 -2.26 -14.96
C HIS A 96 4.66 -1.46 -16.28
N SER A 97 5.31 -0.29 -16.33
CA SER A 97 5.37 0.55 -17.53
C SER A 97 6.31 -0.01 -18.61
N SER A 98 7.39 -0.70 -18.23
CA SER A 98 8.35 -1.29 -19.16
C SER A 98 7.81 -2.51 -19.94
N ALA A 99 6.77 -3.19 -19.41
CA ALA A 99 6.19 -4.38 -20.04
C ALA A 99 5.32 -4.08 -21.28
N LYS A 100 4.84 -2.83 -21.45
CA LYS A 100 4.01 -2.45 -22.62
C LYS A 100 4.81 -2.14 -23.89
N SER A 101 6.13 -1.99 -23.80
CA SER A 101 6.96 -1.55 -24.95
C SER A 101 7.64 -2.69 -25.72
N GLN A 102 7.43 -3.96 -25.37
CA GLN A 102 8.07 -5.11 -26.05
C GLN A 102 7.12 -6.00 -26.87
N GLN A 103 5.86 -5.61 -27.07
CA GLN A 103 4.87 -6.45 -27.77
C GLN A 103 4.50 -5.97 -29.19
N SER A 104 5.40 -5.30 -29.91
CA SER A 104 5.20 -4.98 -31.34
C SER A 104 6.41 -5.28 -32.21
N SER A 105 6.86 -6.54 -32.26
CA SER A 105 7.73 -7.03 -33.34
C SER A 105 7.57 -8.54 -33.50
N LYS A 106 6.40 -8.97 -33.99
CA LYS A 106 6.30 -10.29 -34.64
C LYS A 106 6.89 -10.16 -36.05
N PRO A 107 7.95 -10.90 -36.41
CA PRO A 107 8.32 -11.02 -37.81
C PRO A 107 7.23 -11.83 -38.52
N ARG A 108 6.59 -11.20 -39.50
CA ARG A 108 5.61 -11.84 -40.38
C ARG A 108 6.37 -12.81 -41.28
N LEU A 109 6.38 -14.10 -40.94
CA LEU A 109 6.90 -15.16 -41.80
C LEU A 109 6.11 -15.15 -43.12
N ALA A 110 6.76 -14.66 -44.19
CA ALA A 110 6.23 -14.74 -45.55
C ALA A 110 6.21 -16.20 -45.99
N ARG A 111 5.01 -16.75 -46.13
CA ARG A 111 4.74 -18.08 -46.66
C ARG A 111 5.06 -18.09 -48.16
N SER A 112 6.27 -18.52 -48.51
CA SER A 112 6.67 -18.71 -49.91
C SER A 112 6.05 -20.00 -50.46
N VAL A 113 5.00 -19.86 -51.27
CA VAL A 113 4.34 -20.97 -51.96
C VAL A 113 5.16 -21.30 -53.21
N ARG A 114 5.91 -22.40 -53.20
CA ARG A 114 6.54 -22.93 -54.43
C ARG A 114 5.46 -23.58 -55.29
N LYS A 115 5.26 -23.05 -56.50
CA LYS A 115 4.60 -23.76 -57.61
C LYS A 115 5.62 -24.74 -58.21
N LEU A 116 5.27 -26.02 -58.23
CA LEU A 116 5.91 -27.04 -59.07
C LEU A 116 5.16 -27.07 -60.40
N HIS A 117 5.90 -26.96 -61.50
CA HIS A 117 5.51 -27.36 -62.85
C HIS A 117 6.43 -28.52 -63.24
#